data_AF-A0A915M109-F1
#
_entry.id   AF-A0A915M109-F1
#
_cell.length_a   1.000
_cell.length_b   1.000
_cell.length_c   1.000
_cell.angle_alpha   90.00
_cell.angle_beta   90.00
_cell.angle_gamma   90.00
#
_symmetry.space_group_name_H-M   'P 1'
#
loop_
_entity.id
_entity.type
_entity.pdbx_description
1 polymer ?
#
loop_
_entity_poly.entity_id
_entity_poly.type
_entity_poly.pdbx_seq_one_letter_code
_entity_poly.pdbx_strand_id
1 'polypeptide(L)'
;MFSKIKLDKLTIEDSSVGIIRKEAFSNVENTLKELSLRNNIMKSIDEKIFLNLASLKYLDLSGNKLSQLKDSLFSKLVNLETLLLDNNQINSNVFKNLQNLESLNLQTSNIYLDRSVFELLTSLKKLFLSYNLINSINEGDLNGLLSLQELNLDHNKIIKISSKSFEEVKNLKKLFLNNNLLYYLPKGVFDNLNISNLIAVDISENKWECICEQEWIGSWLSSIGQANTPSGTLGCLVGKCENIPQQQDNKNNLEIIKKEEENNNLIYWIRLIACILAIS
;
A
#
# COMPACT_ATOMS: atom_id res chain seq x y z
N MET A 1 -18.31 28.68 33.05
CA MET A 1 -18.92 27.69 32.13
C MET A 1 -17.89 26.91 31.32
N PHE A 2 -16.69 27.45 31.03
CA PHE A 2 -15.68 26.78 30.17
C PHE A 2 -14.37 26.36 30.84
N SER A 3 -14.23 26.45 32.18
CA SER A 3 -12.99 26.11 32.91
C SER A 3 -12.60 24.62 32.92
N LYS A 4 -13.38 23.77 32.24
CA LYS A 4 -13.14 22.33 32.08
C LYS A 4 -13.01 21.87 30.62
N ILE A 5 -13.08 22.78 29.64
CA ILE A 5 -12.88 22.39 28.23
C ILE A 5 -11.40 22.11 28.04
N LYS A 6 -11.09 20.84 27.82
CA LYS A 6 -9.77 20.37 27.42
C LYS A 6 -9.77 20.27 25.89
N LEU A 7 -8.80 20.90 25.25
CA LEU A 7 -8.68 20.85 23.79
C LEU A 7 -8.34 19.42 23.37
N ASP A 8 -9.23 18.80 22.60
CA ASP A 8 -9.07 17.43 22.08
C ASP A 8 -8.87 17.39 20.56
N LYS A 9 -9.14 18.49 19.86
CA LYS A 9 -8.86 18.65 18.43
C LYS A 9 -8.12 19.95 18.18
N LEU A 10 -7.04 19.88 17.39
CA LEU A 10 -6.28 21.02 16.92
C LEU A 10 -6.03 20.90 15.42
N THR A 11 -6.42 21.93 14.69
CA THR A 11 -6.26 22.01 13.24
C THR A 11 -5.49 23.28 12.90
N ILE A 12 -4.35 23.14 12.24
CA ILE A 12 -3.53 24.24 11.72
C ILE A 12 -3.19 23.89 10.28
N GLU A 13 -4.10 24.23 9.37
CA GLU A 13 -4.00 23.89 7.95
C GLU A 13 -3.75 25.13 7.10
N ASP A 14 -3.11 24.96 5.95
CA ASP A 14 -2.92 26.02 4.94
C ASP A 14 -2.27 27.31 5.50
N SER A 15 -1.45 27.17 6.54
CA SER A 15 -0.94 28.28 7.35
C SER A 15 0.54 28.56 7.11
N SER A 16 1.15 27.94 6.10
CA SER A 16 2.58 28.07 5.77
C SER A 16 3.51 27.80 6.96
N VAL A 17 3.11 26.90 7.87
CA VAL A 17 3.93 26.51 9.02
C VAL A 17 5.15 25.72 8.53
N GLY A 18 6.36 26.25 8.77
CA GLY A 18 7.60 25.56 8.38
C GLY A 18 8.26 24.77 9.50
N ILE A 19 8.10 25.21 10.75
CA ILE A 19 8.71 24.62 11.93
C ILE A 19 7.71 24.67 13.08
N ILE A 20 7.58 23.55 13.79
CA ILE A 20 6.87 23.47 15.06
C ILE A 20 7.92 23.28 16.16
N ARG A 21 7.84 24.09 17.22
CA ARG A 21 8.74 23.95 18.37
C ARG A 21 8.29 22.78 19.24
N LYS A 22 9.23 22.10 19.90
CA LYS A 22 8.94 20.92 20.75
C LYS A 22 7.92 21.19 21.87
N GLU A 23 7.82 22.43 22.35
CA GLU A 23 6.88 22.82 23.41
C GLU A 23 5.48 23.20 22.90
N ALA A 24 5.24 23.20 21.58
CA ALA A 24 4.02 23.71 20.97
C ALA A 24 2.74 23.05 21.52
N PHE A 25 2.84 21.79 21.96
CA PHE A 25 1.71 20.99 22.46
C PHE A 25 1.76 20.70 23.97
N SER A 26 2.64 21.35 24.71
CA SER A 26 2.85 21.14 26.16
C SER A 26 1.59 21.30 27.03
N ASN A 27 0.64 22.15 26.63
CA ASN A 27 -0.60 22.36 27.37
C ASN A 27 -1.74 21.38 27.00
N VAL A 28 -1.53 20.53 26.00
CA VAL A 28 -2.55 19.61 25.45
C VAL A 28 -2.10 18.16 25.38
N GLU A 29 -0.94 17.85 25.97
CA GLU A 29 -0.28 16.53 25.95
C GLU A 29 -1.25 15.37 26.21
N ASN A 30 -2.06 15.49 27.26
CA ASN A 30 -2.94 14.43 27.73
C ASN A 30 -4.39 14.56 27.27
N THR A 31 -4.67 15.48 26.35
CA THR A 31 -6.05 15.80 25.96
C THR A 31 -6.26 15.75 24.46
N LEU A 32 -5.21 16.05 23.68
CA LEU A 32 -5.29 16.08 22.24
C LEU A 32 -5.48 14.67 21.67
N LYS A 33 -6.57 14.49 20.93
CA LYS A 33 -6.97 13.27 20.23
C LYS A 33 -6.82 13.40 18.72
N GLU A 34 -7.02 14.60 18.18
CA GLU A 34 -6.92 14.89 16.76
C GLU A 34 -5.97 16.07 16.53
N LEU A 35 -4.94 15.85 15.71
CA LEU A 35 -4.02 16.90 15.26
C LEU A 35 -3.96 16.88 13.74
N SER A 36 -4.28 18.01 13.12
CA SER A 36 -4.04 18.23 11.70
C SER A 36 -3.08 19.41 11.49
N LEU A 37 -2.04 19.15 10.72
CA LEU A 37 -1.04 20.10 10.25
C LEU A 37 -0.92 20.05 8.72
N ARG A 38 -2.01 19.65 8.07
CA ARG A 38 -2.09 19.45 6.62
C ARG A 38 -1.77 20.71 5.83
N ASN A 39 -1.23 20.54 4.62
CA ASN A 39 -0.98 21.59 3.64
C ASN A 39 -0.15 22.76 4.21
N ASN A 40 0.91 22.43 4.93
CA ASN A 40 1.90 23.39 5.38
C ASN A 40 3.21 23.22 4.59
N ILE A 41 4.29 23.83 5.06
CA ILE A 41 5.59 23.80 4.36
C ILE A 41 6.67 23.12 5.20
N MET A 42 6.26 22.23 6.12
CA MET A 42 7.18 21.55 7.03
C MET A 42 8.12 20.63 6.26
N LYS A 43 9.42 20.75 6.52
CA LYS A 43 10.45 19.89 5.92
C LYS A 43 10.91 18.77 6.86
N SER A 44 10.82 19.02 8.16
CA SER A 44 11.21 18.11 9.22
C SER A 44 10.31 18.32 10.44
N ILE A 45 10.29 17.33 11.32
CA ILE A 45 9.59 17.39 12.60
C ILE A 45 10.60 17.01 13.68
N ASP A 46 10.64 17.80 14.75
CA ASP A 46 11.42 17.45 15.95
C ASP A 46 10.83 16.19 16.59
N GLU A 47 11.67 15.19 16.86
CA GLU A 47 11.28 13.91 17.45
C GLU A 47 10.54 14.04 18.79
N LYS A 48 10.72 15.17 19.49
CA LYS A 48 10.15 15.41 20.81
C LYS A 48 8.71 15.90 20.77
N ILE A 49 8.23 16.37 19.62
CA ILE A 49 6.89 16.95 19.46
C ILE A 49 5.77 15.98 19.86
N PHE A 50 5.97 14.69 19.60
CA PHE A 50 4.96 13.65 19.86
C PHE A 50 5.18 12.87 21.17
N LEU A 51 6.21 13.18 21.95
CA LEU A 51 6.61 12.37 23.12
C LEU A 51 5.48 12.20 24.14
N ASN A 52 4.71 13.27 24.36
CA ASN A 52 3.68 13.30 25.39
C ASN A 52 2.25 13.24 24.81
N LEU A 53 2.09 13.00 23.50
CA LEU A 53 0.79 12.96 22.82
C LEU A 53 0.20 11.54 22.76
N ALA A 54 0.29 10.79 23.87
CA ALA A 54 -0.16 9.40 23.92
C ALA A 54 -1.68 9.23 23.71
N SER A 55 -2.48 10.29 23.90
CA SER A 55 -3.94 10.27 23.68
C SER A 55 -4.34 10.48 22.21
N LEU A 56 -3.38 10.76 21.32
CA LEU A 56 -3.64 11.06 19.93
C LEU A 56 -4.13 9.82 19.18
N LYS A 57 -5.26 9.96 18.50
CA LYS A 57 -5.91 8.93 17.67
C LYS A 57 -5.84 9.25 16.19
N TYR A 58 -5.81 10.54 15.83
CA TYR A 58 -5.75 11.01 14.45
C TYR A 58 -4.60 12.01 14.29
N LEU A 59 -3.74 11.75 13.31
CA LEU A 59 -2.66 12.63 12.92
C LEU A 59 -2.65 12.83 11.41
N ASP A 60 -2.81 14.08 10.98
CA ASP A 60 -2.70 14.47 9.58
C ASP A 60 -1.51 15.40 9.37
N LEU A 61 -0.54 14.91 8.59
CA LEU A 61 0.67 15.60 8.17
C LEU A 61 0.74 15.70 6.64
N SER A 62 -0.37 15.44 5.94
CA SER A 62 -0.44 15.39 4.49
C SER A 62 -0.12 16.74 3.83
N GLY A 63 0.34 16.71 2.59
CA GLY A 63 0.59 17.91 1.80
C GLY A 63 1.68 18.83 2.36
N ASN A 64 2.69 18.25 3.03
CA ASN A 64 3.86 18.99 3.52
C ASN A 64 5.07 18.72 2.60
N LYS A 65 6.28 19.03 3.08
CA LYS A 65 7.55 18.75 2.38
C LYS A 65 8.42 17.83 3.23
N LEU A 66 7.80 16.96 4.01
CA LEU A 66 8.49 16.11 4.99
C LEU A 66 9.40 15.14 4.25
N SER A 67 10.64 15.03 4.71
CA SER A 67 11.60 14.08 4.20
C SER A 67 12.48 13.55 5.32
N GLN A 68 12.93 12.29 5.21
CA GLN A 68 13.90 11.69 6.14
C GLN A 68 13.46 11.78 7.62
N LEU A 69 12.26 11.29 7.92
CA LEU A 69 11.76 11.26 9.30
C LEU A 69 12.52 10.20 10.11
N LYS A 70 12.76 10.46 11.40
CA LYS A 70 13.36 9.43 12.26
C LYS A 70 12.38 8.31 12.51
N ASP A 71 12.84 7.06 12.43
CA ASP A 71 12.04 5.85 12.67
C ASP A 71 11.25 5.86 13.99
N SER A 72 11.76 6.56 15.02
CA SER A 72 11.14 6.67 16.34
C SER A 72 10.09 7.78 16.47
N LEU A 73 9.86 8.59 15.43
CA LEU A 73 9.05 9.81 15.51
C LEU A 73 7.64 9.56 16.06
N PHE A 74 6.98 8.48 15.63
CA PHE A 74 5.63 8.13 16.07
C PHE A 74 5.60 7.08 17.20
N SER A 75 6.75 6.69 17.76
CA SER A 75 6.85 5.57 18.72
C SER A 75 6.04 5.75 20.02
N LYS A 76 5.68 6.99 20.38
CA LYS A 76 4.86 7.30 21.57
C LYS A 76 3.37 7.45 21.27
N LEU A 77 2.98 7.46 20.01
CA LEU A 77 1.59 7.56 19.56
C LEU A 77 0.92 6.19 19.62
N VAL A 78 0.95 5.55 20.79
CA VAL A 78 0.53 4.16 20.98
C VAL A 78 -0.97 3.93 20.75
N ASN A 79 -1.78 4.99 20.80
CA ASN A 79 -3.23 4.92 20.55
C ASN A 79 -3.61 5.48 19.16
N LEU A 80 -2.64 5.69 18.26
CA LEU A 80 -2.92 6.26 16.94
C LEU A 80 -3.68 5.25 16.08
N GLU A 81 -4.85 5.68 15.59
CA GLU A 81 -5.77 4.88 14.77
C GLU A 81 -5.72 5.33 13.31
N THR A 82 -5.48 6.61 13.03
CA THR A 82 -5.39 7.16 11.68
C THR A 82 -4.16 8.03 11.50
N LEU A 83 -3.40 7.77 10.44
CA LEU A 83 -2.21 8.51 10.07
C LEU A 83 -2.24 8.86 8.58
N LEU A 84 -2.24 10.16 8.29
CA LEU A 84 -2.19 10.69 6.92
C LEU A 84 -0.83 11.34 6.68
N LEU A 85 -0.10 10.78 5.72
CA LEU A 85 1.26 11.18 5.33
C LEU A 85 1.39 11.35 3.82
N ASP A 86 0.28 11.36 3.09
CA ASP A 86 0.26 11.53 1.65
C ASP A 86 0.88 12.87 1.22
N ASN A 87 1.37 12.91 -0.01
CA ASN A 87 2.02 14.09 -0.59
C ASN A 87 3.24 14.55 0.24
N ASN A 88 4.13 13.63 0.61
CA ASN A 88 5.41 13.90 1.27
C ASN A 88 6.54 13.03 0.67
N GLN A 89 7.74 12.99 1.25
CA GLN A 89 8.87 12.15 0.81
C GLN A 89 9.45 11.35 1.99
N ILE A 90 8.62 10.50 2.59
CA ILE A 90 8.93 9.83 3.86
C ILE A 90 9.58 8.47 3.67
N ASN A 91 10.28 8.02 4.71
CA ASN A 91 10.79 6.66 4.86
C ASN A 91 9.75 5.77 5.55
N SER A 92 9.54 4.55 5.04
CA SER A 92 8.51 3.62 5.49
C SER A 92 8.64 3.18 6.97
N ASN A 93 9.85 3.17 7.52
CA ASN A 93 10.10 2.71 8.89
C ASN A 93 9.43 3.58 9.97
N VAL A 94 9.03 4.81 9.67
CA VAL A 94 8.49 5.76 10.65
C VAL A 94 7.19 5.28 11.31
N PHE A 95 6.41 4.42 10.63
CA PHE A 95 5.11 3.93 11.10
C PHE A 95 5.09 2.44 11.49
N LYS A 96 6.21 1.71 11.36
CA LYS A 96 6.26 0.24 11.50
C LYS A 96 5.80 -0.31 12.86
N ASN A 97 5.85 0.49 13.92
CA ASN A 97 5.51 0.07 15.28
C ASN A 97 4.09 0.49 15.73
N LEU A 98 3.28 1.05 14.83
CA LEU A 98 1.93 1.55 15.16
C LEU A 98 0.90 0.43 15.11
N GLN A 99 0.93 -0.48 16.09
CA GLN A 99 0.11 -1.70 16.11
C GLN A 99 -1.41 -1.45 16.19
N ASN A 100 -1.83 -0.28 16.70
CA ASN A 100 -3.24 0.12 16.79
C ASN A 100 -3.72 0.92 15.57
N LEU A 101 -2.86 1.12 14.57
CA LEU A 101 -3.19 1.89 13.38
C LEU A 101 -4.24 1.13 12.56
N GLU A 102 -5.35 1.79 12.25
CA GLU A 102 -6.45 1.23 11.46
C GLU A 102 -6.47 1.77 10.04
N SER A 103 -6.00 3.00 9.83
CA SER A 103 -5.98 3.67 8.52
C SER A 103 -4.67 4.40 8.28
N LEU A 104 -4.01 4.09 7.17
CA LEU A 104 -2.73 4.66 6.77
C LEU A 104 -2.81 5.18 5.34
N ASN A 105 -2.61 6.49 5.16
CA ASN A 105 -2.51 7.12 3.85
C ASN A 105 -1.07 7.51 3.51
N LEU A 106 -0.55 6.93 2.43
CA LEU A 106 0.80 7.10 1.91
C LEU A 106 0.79 7.41 0.40
N GLN A 107 -0.31 7.96 -0.10
CA GLN A 107 -0.43 8.31 -1.52
C GLN A 107 0.61 9.36 -1.91
N THR A 108 1.23 9.23 -3.08
CA THR A 108 2.22 10.21 -3.57
C THR A 108 3.34 10.46 -2.54
N SER A 109 3.88 9.40 -1.92
CA SER A 109 4.90 9.50 -0.86
C SER A 109 6.22 8.79 -1.17
N ASN A 110 6.42 8.37 -2.42
CA ASN A 110 7.59 7.61 -2.90
C ASN A 110 7.86 6.32 -2.09
N ILE A 111 6.79 5.64 -1.67
CA ILE A 111 6.86 4.40 -0.89
C ILE A 111 7.07 3.19 -1.80
N TYR A 112 7.81 2.21 -1.27
CA TYR A 112 7.95 0.86 -1.80
C TYR A 112 7.37 -0.14 -0.80
N LEU A 113 6.97 -1.31 -1.28
CA LEU A 113 6.56 -2.41 -0.40
C LEU A 113 7.79 -3.04 0.26
N ASP A 114 7.73 -3.15 1.58
CA ASP A 114 8.76 -3.78 2.40
C ASP A 114 8.07 -4.54 3.52
N ARG A 115 8.20 -5.87 3.50
CA ARG A 115 7.64 -6.75 4.52
C ARG A 115 7.95 -6.30 5.94
N SER A 116 9.18 -5.84 6.20
CA SER A 116 9.62 -5.47 7.56
C SER A 116 8.87 -4.26 8.14
N VAL A 117 8.18 -3.49 7.29
CA VAL A 117 7.42 -2.31 7.68
C VAL A 117 6.00 -2.68 8.08
N PHE A 118 5.37 -3.62 7.37
CA PHE A 118 3.95 -3.93 7.53
C PHE A 118 3.66 -5.07 8.51
N GLU A 119 4.66 -5.90 8.83
CA GLU A 119 4.51 -7.12 9.63
C GLU A 119 3.84 -6.91 10.99
N LEU A 120 3.98 -5.73 11.60
CA LEU A 120 3.40 -5.40 12.91
C LEU A 120 2.09 -4.60 12.84
N LEU A 121 1.62 -4.20 11.65
CA LEU A 121 0.41 -3.39 11.47
C LEU A 121 -0.86 -4.26 11.45
N THR A 122 -1.01 -5.12 12.47
CA THR A 122 -2.04 -6.17 12.53
C THR A 122 -3.47 -5.64 12.63
N SER A 123 -3.65 -4.41 13.13
CA SER A 123 -4.95 -3.73 13.21
C SER A 123 -5.32 -2.94 11.95
N LEU A 124 -4.42 -2.85 10.96
CA LEU A 124 -4.62 -1.99 9.79
C LEU A 124 -5.77 -2.52 8.94
N LYS A 125 -6.78 -1.68 8.71
CA LYS A 125 -7.97 -1.97 7.90
C LYS A 125 -7.90 -1.31 6.54
N LYS A 126 -7.27 -0.14 6.43
CA LYS A 126 -7.19 0.64 5.19
C LYS A 126 -5.75 1.07 4.92
N LEU A 127 -5.26 0.74 3.73
CA LEU A 127 -3.93 1.11 3.27
C LEU A 127 -4.01 1.75 1.88
N PHE A 128 -3.65 3.03 1.82
CA PHE A 128 -3.67 3.81 0.59
C PHE A 128 -2.26 4.06 0.09
N LEU A 129 -1.90 3.43 -1.02
CA LEU A 129 -0.59 3.47 -1.66
C LEU A 129 -0.66 3.95 -3.12
N SER A 130 -1.76 4.58 -3.52
CA SER A 130 -1.92 5.09 -4.88
C SER A 130 -0.85 6.13 -5.25
N TYR A 131 -0.52 6.24 -6.54
CA TYR A 131 0.44 7.25 -7.04
C TYR A 131 1.85 7.14 -6.40
N ASN A 132 2.31 5.92 -6.10
CA ASN A 132 3.69 5.66 -5.70
C ASN A 132 4.49 5.04 -6.87
N LEU A 133 5.67 4.49 -6.56
CA LEU A 133 6.60 3.90 -7.53
C LEU A 133 6.72 2.38 -7.35
N ILE A 134 5.68 1.72 -6.82
CA ILE A 134 5.67 0.29 -6.55
C ILE A 134 5.72 -0.45 -7.90
N ASN A 135 6.70 -1.35 -8.06
CA ASN A 135 6.97 -2.05 -9.32
C ASN A 135 6.60 -3.55 -9.31
N SER A 136 6.53 -4.16 -8.13
CA SER A 136 6.05 -5.51 -7.93
C SER A 136 5.37 -5.66 -6.56
N ILE A 137 4.57 -6.72 -6.44
CA ILE A 137 4.11 -7.23 -5.14
C ILE A 137 4.69 -8.64 -5.02
N ASN A 138 5.58 -8.85 -4.08
CA ASN A 138 6.26 -10.13 -3.89
C ASN A 138 5.55 -10.98 -2.83
N GLU A 139 6.01 -12.22 -2.65
CA GLU A 139 5.57 -13.04 -1.52
C GLU A 139 6.04 -12.40 -0.21
N GLY A 140 5.14 -12.22 0.74
CA GLY A 140 5.46 -11.66 2.06
C GLY A 140 5.31 -10.15 2.19
N ASP A 141 5.21 -9.39 1.10
CA ASP A 141 5.16 -7.92 1.14
C ASP A 141 3.97 -7.35 1.92
N LEU A 142 2.86 -8.11 1.99
CA LEU A 142 1.64 -7.76 2.70
C LEU A 142 1.42 -8.58 3.98
N ASN A 143 2.43 -9.33 4.43
CA ASN A 143 2.31 -10.12 5.66
C ASN A 143 2.12 -9.23 6.88
N GLY A 144 1.38 -9.74 7.86
CA GLY A 144 1.00 -9.00 9.07
C GLY A 144 -0.24 -8.13 8.91
N LEU A 145 -0.67 -7.81 7.69
CA LEU A 145 -1.89 -7.02 7.41
C LEU A 145 -3.19 -7.83 7.57
N LEU A 146 -3.29 -8.57 8.67
CA LEU A 146 -4.34 -9.57 8.93
C LEU A 146 -5.76 -8.98 8.94
N SER A 147 -5.90 -7.71 9.33
CA SER A 147 -7.18 -7.01 9.42
C SER A 147 -7.54 -6.20 8.18
N LEU A 148 -6.72 -6.26 7.11
CA LEU A 148 -6.84 -5.37 5.97
C LEU A 148 -8.15 -5.61 5.20
N GLN A 149 -8.87 -4.54 4.92
CA GLN A 149 -10.16 -4.53 4.23
C GLN A 149 -10.12 -3.73 2.94
N GLU A 150 -9.27 -2.71 2.85
CA GLU A 150 -9.15 -1.84 1.67
C GLU A 150 -7.68 -1.60 1.35
N LEU A 151 -7.29 -1.96 0.14
CA LEU A 151 -5.95 -1.80 -0.39
C LEU A 151 -6.00 -1.07 -1.73
N ASN A 152 -5.43 0.14 -1.76
CA ASN A 152 -5.31 0.94 -2.96
C ASN A 152 -3.87 0.94 -3.44
N LEU A 153 -3.63 0.31 -4.59
CA LEU A 153 -2.35 0.22 -5.28
C LEU A 153 -2.44 0.80 -6.70
N ASP A 154 -3.51 1.53 -6.99
CA ASP A 154 -3.75 2.13 -8.29
C ASP A 154 -2.71 3.22 -8.64
N HIS A 155 -2.52 3.49 -9.93
CA HIS A 155 -1.57 4.50 -10.41
C HIS A 155 -0.12 4.28 -9.93
N ASN A 156 0.31 3.02 -9.83
CA ASN A 156 1.70 2.65 -9.54
C ASN A 156 2.42 2.22 -10.84
N LYS A 157 3.49 1.44 -10.71
CA LYS A 157 4.27 0.87 -11.82
C LYS A 157 4.33 -0.65 -11.73
N ILE A 158 3.29 -1.28 -11.17
CA ILE A 158 3.29 -2.71 -10.86
C ILE A 158 3.28 -3.49 -12.17
N ILE A 159 4.32 -4.29 -12.41
CA ILE A 159 4.47 -5.14 -13.60
C ILE A 159 4.17 -6.60 -13.25
N LYS A 160 4.42 -7.01 -12.00
CA LYS A 160 4.29 -8.40 -11.54
C LYS A 160 3.75 -8.50 -10.13
N ILE A 161 2.96 -9.55 -9.90
CA ILE A 161 2.45 -9.95 -8.59
C ILE A 161 2.80 -11.42 -8.38
N SER A 162 3.29 -11.79 -7.21
CA SER A 162 3.53 -13.20 -6.85
C SER A 162 2.20 -13.94 -6.60
N SER A 163 2.14 -15.23 -6.91
CA SER A 163 0.95 -16.07 -6.67
C SER A 163 0.55 -16.16 -5.20
N LYS A 164 1.45 -15.80 -4.27
CA LYS A 164 1.22 -15.80 -2.83
C LYS A 164 1.11 -14.40 -2.20
N SER A 165 1.09 -13.34 -3.02
CA SER A 165 1.10 -11.97 -2.48
C SER A 165 -0.09 -11.62 -1.58
N PHE A 166 -1.24 -12.29 -1.75
CA PHE A 166 -2.47 -12.01 -0.99
C PHE A 166 -2.81 -13.09 0.05
N GLU A 167 -1.87 -13.95 0.43
CA GLU A 167 -2.12 -15.12 1.28
C GLU A 167 -2.66 -14.76 2.69
N GLU A 168 -2.18 -13.67 3.29
CA GLU A 168 -2.57 -13.25 4.66
C GLU A 168 -3.70 -12.22 4.72
N VAL A 169 -3.99 -11.50 3.63
CA VAL A 169 -5.01 -10.42 3.59
C VAL A 169 -6.42 -10.95 3.30
N LYS A 170 -6.84 -11.97 4.05
CA LYS A 170 -8.09 -12.72 3.81
C LYS A 170 -9.38 -11.91 4.06
N ASN A 171 -9.26 -10.78 4.76
CA ASN A 171 -10.37 -9.89 5.12
C ASN A 171 -10.62 -8.79 4.09
N LEU A 172 -9.91 -8.82 2.95
CA LEU A 172 -10.01 -7.79 1.94
C LEU A 172 -11.44 -7.70 1.37
N LYS A 173 -11.93 -6.47 1.27
CA LYS A 173 -13.23 -6.12 0.69
C LYS A 173 -13.06 -5.27 -0.56
N LYS A 174 -12.00 -4.45 -0.61
CA LYS A 174 -11.71 -3.59 -1.74
C LYS A 174 -10.25 -3.71 -2.16
N LEU A 175 -10.05 -3.91 -3.46
CA LEU A 175 -8.73 -4.01 -4.07
C LEU A 175 -8.69 -3.17 -5.35
N PHE A 176 -7.81 -2.18 -5.38
CA PHE A 176 -7.60 -1.33 -6.56
C PHE A 176 -6.17 -1.52 -7.06
N LEU A 177 -6.04 -2.09 -8.25
CA LEU A 177 -4.79 -2.38 -8.98
C LEU A 177 -4.79 -1.69 -10.36
N ASN A 178 -5.76 -0.83 -10.64
CA ASN A 178 -5.88 -0.17 -11.93
C ASN A 178 -4.81 0.88 -12.19
N ASN A 179 -4.63 1.25 -13.45
CA ASN A 179 -3.58 2.20 -13.85
C ASN A 179 -2.17 1.71 -13.43
N ASN A 180 -1.89 0.43 -13.69
CA ASN A 180 -0.59 -0.19 -13.49
C ASN A 180 -0.05 -0.74 -14.83
N LEU A 181 0.98 -1.58 -14.76
CA LEU A 181 1.67 -2.15 -15.93
C LEU A 181 1.55 -3.67 -15.98
N LEU A 182 0.53 -4.25 -15.33
CA LEU A 182 0.33 -5.69 -15.29
C LEU A 182 -0.06 -6.21 -16.67
N TYR A 183 0.58 -7.28 -17.12
CA TYR A 183 0.23 -7.96 -18.37
C TYR A 183 -0.40 -9.34 -18.13
N TYR A 184 -0.22 -9.93 -16.95
CA TYR A 184 -0.86 -11.15 -16.50
C TYR A 184 -1.01 -11.20 -14.97
N LEU A 185 -1.83 -12.13 -14.50
CA LEU A 185 -1.93 -12.51 -13.09
C LEU A 185 -1.65 -14.01 -12.96
N PRO A 186 -0.81 -14.44 -12.00
CA PRO A 186 -0.61 -15.86 -11.74
C PRO A 186 -1.92 -16.54 -11.34
N LYS A 187 -2.13 -17.76 -11.83
CA LYS A 187 -3.27 -18.58 -11.40
C LYS A 187 -3.23 -18.76 -9.88
N GLY A 188 -4.36 -18.52 -9.23
CA GLY A 188 -4.53 -18.70 -7.79
C GLY A 188 -4.11 -17.52 -6.92
N VAL A 189 -3.64 -16.42 -7.51
CA VAL A 189 -3.23 -15.21 -6.77
C VAL A 189 -4.33 -14.64 -5.86
N PHE A 190 -5.60 -14.92 -6.17
CA PHE A 190 -6.76 -14.47 -5.39
C PHE A 190 -7.51 -15.61 -4.67
N ASP A 191 -6.97 -16.84 -4.64
CA ASP A 191 -7.67 -18.00 -4.05
C ASP A 191 -7.94 -17.84 -2.54
N ASN A 192 -7.11 -17.06 -1.84
CA ASN A 192 -7.26 -16.78 -0.42
C ASN A 192 -8.22 -15.61 -0.12
N LEU A 193 -8.69 -14.88 -1.14
CA LEU A 193 -9.66 -13.80 -0.96
C LEU A 193 -11.07 -14.39 -0.84
N ASN A 194 -11.79 -13.98 0.20
CA ASN A 194 -13.17 -14.40 0.38
C ASN A 194 -14.09 -13.63 -0.59
N ILE A 195 -14.48 -14.29 -1.69
CA ILE A 195 -15.35 -13.73 -2.73
C ILE A 195 -16.63 -13.11 -2.16
N SER A 196 -17.24 -13.72 -1.14
CA SER A 196 -18.48 -13.21 -0.51
C SER A 196 -18.28 -11.91 0.28
N ASN A 197 -17.04 -11.58 0.65
CA ASN A 197 -16.69 -10.34 1.34
C ASN A 197 -16.25 -9.23 0.39
N LEU A 198 -15.92 -9.55 -0.87
CA LEU A 198 -15.44 -8.58 -1.84
C LEU A 198 -16.58 -7.67 -2.29
N ILE A 199 -16.33 -6.37 -2.22
CA ILE A 199 -17.25 -5.29 -2.55
C ILE A 199 -16.79 -4.56 -3.81
N ALA A 200 -15.47 -4.39 -4.01
CA ALA A 200 -14.97 -3.69 -5.20
C ALA A 200 -13.59 -4.22 -5.60
N VAL A 201 -13.43 -4.59 -6.87
CA VAL A 201 -12.14 -4.98 -7.41
C VAL A 201 -11.91 -4.26 -8.73
N ASP A 202 -10.89 -3.42 -8.77
CA ASP A 202 -10.50 -2.70 -9.99
C ASP A 202 -9.13 -3.15 -10.48
N ILE A 203 -9.11 -3.82 -11.63
CA ILE A 203 -7.89 -4.23 -12.33
C ILE A 203 -7.78 -3.61 -13.73
N SER A 204 -8.63 -2.63 -14.03
CA SER A 204 -8.67 -1.97 -15.34
C SER A 204 -7.41 -1.16 -15.64
N GLU A 205 -7.27 -0.65 -16.87
CA GLU A 205 -6.16 0.25 -17.23
C GLU A 205 -4.77 -0.34 -16.91
N ASN A 206 -4.59 -1.61 -17.27
CA ASN A 206 -3.33 -2.35 -17.22
C ASN A 206 -2.92 -2.76 -18.64
N LYS A 207 -1.82 -3.52 -18.77
CA LYS A 207 -1.26 -3.98 -20.06
C LYS A 207 -1.66 -5.41 -20.39
N TRP A 208 -2.91 -5.78 -20.09
CA TRP A 208 -3.38 -7.16 -20.18
C TRP A 208 -3.13 -7.81 -21.54
N GLU A 209 -2.37 -8.90 -21.53
CA GLU A 209 -2.13 -9.73 -22.71
C GLU A 209 -3.08 -10.92 -22.78
N CYS A 210 -3.34 -11.36 -24.01
CA CYS A 210 -4.21 -12.51 -24.29
C CYS A 210 -3.46 -13.82 -24.07
N ILE A 211 -3.36 -14.24 -22.81
CA ILE A 211 -2.70 -15.51 -22.47
C ILE A 211 -3.75 -16.62 -22.43
N CYS A 212 -3.60 -17.61 -23.31
CA CYS A 212 -4.50 -18.76 -23.31
C CYS A 212 -4.38 -19.56 -22.00
N GLU A 213 -5.46 -20.24 -21.61
CA GLU A 213 -5.54 -20.97 -20.33
C GLU A 213 -5.63 -20.10 -19.06
N GLN A 214 -5.76 -18.76 -19.20
CA GLN A 214 -6.00 -17.83 -18.08
C GLN A 214 -7.49 -17.48 -17.85
N GLU A 215 -8.41 -18.32 -18.34
CA GLU A 215 -9.88 -18.09 -18.23
C GLU A 215 -10.41 -17.98 -16.78
N TRP A 216 -9.58 -18.38 -15.80
CA TRP A 216 -9.92 -18.31 -14.39
C TRP A 216 -10.20 -16.87 -13.95
N ILE A 217 -9.51 -15.86 -14.49
CA ILE A 217 -9.67 -14.47 -14.07
C ILE A 217 -11.04 -13.92 -14.47
N GLY A 218 -11.49 -14.20 -15.70
CA GLY A 218 -12.83 -13.83 -16.15
C GLY A 218 -13.92 -14.54 -15.35
N SER A 219 -13.72 -15.81 -15.02
CA SER A 219 -14.62 -16.59 -14.17
C SER A 219 -14.66 -16.04 -12.73
N TRP A 220 -13.50 -15.69 -12.19
CA TRP A 220 -13.35 -15.10 -10.86
C TRP A 220 -14.00 -13.72 -10.78
N LEU A 221 -13.76 -12.84 -11.77
CA LEU A 221 -14.41 -11.53 -11.88
C LEU A 221 -15.94 -11.65 -12.02
N SER A 222 -16.42 -12.67 -12.73
CA SER A 222 -17.86 -12.92 -12.84
C SER A 222 -18.45 -13.37 -11.50
N SER A 223 -17.69 -14.09 -10.67
CA SER A 223 -18.14 -14.57 -9.37
C SER A 223 -18.30 -13.46 -8.31
N ILE A 224 -17.60 -12.34 -8.44
CA ILE A 224 -17.73 -11.18 -7.54
C ILE A 224 -18.89 -10.23 -7.89
N GLY A 225 -19.55 -10.41 -9.05
CA GLY A 225 -20.71 -9.63 -9.50
C GLY A 225 -20.38 -8.38 -10.35
N GLN A 226 -21.17 -8.13 -11.40
CA GLN A 226 -20.91 -7.10 -12.44
C GLN A 226 -20.87 -5.64 -11.96
N ALA A 227 -21.39 -5.32 -10.76
CA ALA A 227 -21.30 -3.98 -10.19
C ALA A 227 -19.91 -3.68 -9.58
N ASN A 228 -19.07 -4.71 -9.45
CA ASN A 228 -17.81 -4.67 -8.72
C ASN A 228 -16.60 -4.78 -9.66
N THR A 229 -16.84 -4.77 -10.98
CA THR A 229 -15.82 -4.78 -12.02
C THR A 229 -15.86 -3.46 -12.81
N PRO A 230 -14.71 -2.87 -13.17
CA PRO A 230 -14.67 -1.56 -13.80
C PRO A 230 -15.10 -1.63 -15.26
N SER A 231 -15.63 -0.52 -15.74
CA SER A 231 -15.99 -0.28 -17.15
C SER A 231 -14.79 -0.08 -18.09
N GLY A 232 -13.56 -0.32 -17.63
CA GLY A 232 -12.32 -0.15 -18.40
C GLY A 232 -11.98 -1.34 -19.30
N THR A 233 -11.00 -1.16 -20.19
CA THR A 233 -10.63 -2.17 -21.19
C THR A 233 -9.89 -3.34 -20.53
N LEU A 234 -10.59 -4.42 -20.20
CA LEU A 234 -10.00 -5.67 -19.66
C LEU A 234 -9.31 -6.53 -20.74
N GLY A 235 -9.36 -6.10 -22.02
CA GLY A 235 -8.75 -6.83 -23.13
C GLY A 235 -9.26 -8.27 -23.25
N CYS A 236 -8.35 -9.22 -23.51
CA CYS A 236 -8.69 -10.64 -23.68
C CYS A 236 -8.98 -11.41 -22.38
N LEU A 237 -8.98 -10.78 -21.20
CA LEU A 237 -9.25 -11.48 -19.93
C LEU A 237 -10.65 -12.11 -19.84
N VAL A 238 -11.57 -11.69 -20.72
CA VAL A 238 -12.99 -12.12 -20.74
C VAL A 238 -13.33 -12.91 -22.02
N GLY A 239 -12.37 -13.14 -22.93
CA GLY A 239 -12.59 -13.81 -24.22
C GLY A 239 -11.93 -15.19 -24.30
N LYS A 240 -12.59 -16.15 -24.98
CA LYS A 240 -11.98 -17.45 -25.31
C LYS A 240 -10.90 -17.27 -26.40
N CYS A 241 -9.76 -17.95 -26.24
CA CYS A 241 -8.68 -17.94 -27.23
C CYS A 241 -9.07 -18.48 -28.63
N GLU A 242 -10.22 -19.15 -28.74
CA GLU A 242 -10.70 -19.78 -29.98
C GLU A 242 -10.91 -18.79 -31.15
N ASN A 243 -11.03 -17.49 -30.88
CA ASN A 243 -11.24 -16.44 -31.89
C ASN A 243 -10.05 -15.49 -32.08
N ILE A 244 -8.90 -15.76 -31.45
CA ILE A 244 -7.69 -14.95 -31.64
C ILE A 244 -6.95 -15.56 -32.84
N PRO A 245 -6.59 -14.77 -33.88
CA PRO A 245 -5.77 -15.27 -34.98
C PRO A 245 -4.55 -15.96 -34.38
N GLN A 246 -4.38 -17.25 -34.65
CA GLN A 246 -3.27 -18.05 -34.12
C GLN A 246 -1.94 -17.43 -34.53
N GLN A 247 -1.41 -16.53 -33.69
CA GLN A 247 0.02 -16.31 -33.63
C GLN A 247 0.55 -17.44 -32.74
N GLN A 248 1.38 -18.30 -33.33
CA GLN A 248 2.08 -19.42 -32.68
C GLN A 248 2.90 -19.02 -31.45
N ASP A 249 2.94 -17.72 -31.09
CA ASP A 249 3.70 -17.14 -29.99
C ASP A 249 3.01 -17.24 -28.61
N ASN A 250 1.69 -17.42 -28.52
CA ASN A 250 1.00 -17.34 -27.22
C ASN A 250 1.21 -18.56 -26.28
N LYS A 251 1.47 -19.76 -26.81
CA LYS A 251 1.86 -20.91 -25.98
C LYS A 251 3.29 -20.77 -25.45
N ASN A 252 4.16 -20.11 -26.22
CA ASN A 252 5.53 -19.82 -25.81
C ASN A 252 5.57 -18.77 -24.69
N ASN A 253 4.64 -17.80 -24.67
CA ASN A 253 4.61 -16.76 -23.64
C ASN A 253 4.44 -17.30 -22.21
N LEU A 254 3.63 -18.35 -21.99
CA LEU A 254 3.52 -18.99 -20.67
C LEU A 254 4.79 -19.72 -20.23
N GLU A 255 5.47 -20.41 -21.16
CA GLU A 255 6.76 -21.04 -20.87
C GLU A 255 7.86 -20.01 -20.66
N ILE A 256 7.83 -18.87 -21.38
CA ILE A 256 8.75 -17.75 -21.21
C ILE A 256 8.53 -17.09 -19.85
N ILE A 257 7.28 -16.81 -19.46
CA ILE A 257 6.93 -16.25 -18.14
C ILE A 257 7.36 -17.20 -17.02
N LYS A 258 7.10 -18.51 -17.14
CA LYS A 258 7.55 -19.53 -16.16
C LYS A 258 9.08 -19.60 -16.12
N LYS A 259 9.76 -19.57 -17.27
CA LYS A 259 11.23 -19.52 -17.35
C LYS A 259 11.80 -18.22 -16.81
N GLU A 260 11.11 -17.08 -16.92
CA GLU A 260 11.52 -15.80 -16.32
C GLU A 260 11.26 -15.77 -14.81
N GLU A 261 10.21 -16.42 -14.33
CA GLU A 261 9.97 -16.69 -12.91
C GLU A 261 11.10 -17.55 -12.31
N GLU A 262 11.51 -18.61 -13.01
CA GLU A 262 12.61 -19.50 -12.61
C GLU A 262 13.99 -18.83 -12.76
N ASN A 263 14.25 -18.12 -13.87
CA ASN A 263 15.51 -17.44 -14.12
C ASN A 263 15.70 -16.19 -13.26
N ASN A 264 14.65 -15.49 -12.84
CA ASN A 264 14.82 -14.35 -11.93
C ASN A 264 15.23 -14.80 -10.52
N ASN A 265 14.84 -16.00 -10.07
CA ASN A 265 15.46 -16.61 -8.89
C ASN A 265 16.95 -16.86 -9.13
N LEU A 266 17.34 -17.37 -10.30
CA LEU A 266 18.75 -17.60 -10.64
C LEU A 266 19.55 -16.29 -10.75
N ILE A 267 19.00 -15.23 -11.35
CA ILE A 267 19.63 -13.90 -11.47
C ILE A 267 19.75 -13.22 -10.10
N TYR A 268 18.77 -13.40 -9.20
CA TYR A 268 18.85 -12.93 -7.82
C TYR A 268 19.98 -13.64 -7.07
N TRP A 269 20.11 -14.96 -7.21
CA TRP A 269 21.23 -15.73 -6.63
C TRP A 269 22.58 -15.38 -7.28
N ILE A 270 22.65 -15.15 -8.59
CA ILE A 270 23.87 -14.74 -9.27
C ILE A 270 24.31 -13.34 -8.81
N ARG A 271 23.38 -12.41 -8.60
CA ARG A 271 23.69 -11.07 -8.04
C ARG A 271 24.08 -11.15 -6.55
N LEU A 272 23.43 -12.02 -5.77
CA LEU A 272 23.78 -12.25 -4.36
C LEU A 272 25.17 -12.90 -4.22
N ILE A 273 25.48 -13.88 -5.06
CA ILE A 273 26.80 -14.56 -5.12
C ILE A 273 27.88 -13.59 -5.64
N ALA A 274 27.57 -12.76 -6.64
CA ALA A 274 28.49 -11.72 -7.12
C ALA A 274 28.76 -10.64 -6.06
N CYS A 275 27.78 -10.30 -5.21
CA CYS A 275 28.00 -9.41 -4.07
C CYS A 275 28.81 -10.06 -2.94
N ILE A 276 28.67 -11.37 -2.71
CA ILE A 276 29.44 -12.11 -1.69
C ILE A 276 30.90 -12.30 -2.13
N LEU A 277 31.14 -12.52 -3.43
CA LEU A 277 32.50 -12.70 -3.99
C LEU A 277 33.24 -11.37 -4.25
N ALA A 278 32.57 -10.23 -4.15
CA ALA A 278 33.18 -8.91 -4.30
C ALA A 278 33.69 -8.28 -2.98
N ILE A 279 33.56 -8.99 -1.85
CA ILE A 279 33.99 -8.54 -0.51
C ILE A 279 35.08 -9.46 0.08
N SER A 280 35.66 -10.36 -0.73
CA SER A 280 36.81 -11.20 -0.36
C SER A 280 38.04 -10.88 -1.19
#